data_AF-A0A800MDB8-F1
#
_entry.id   AF-A0A800MDB8-F1
#
_cell.length_a   1.000
_cell.length_b   1.000
_cell.length_c   1.000
_cell.angle_alpha   90.00
_cell.angle_beta   90.00
_cell.angle_gamma   90.00
#
_symmetry.space_group_name_H-M   'P 1'
#
loop_
_entity.id
_entity.type
_entity.pdbx_description
1 polymer ?
#
loop_
_entity_poly.entity_id
_entity_poly.type
_entity_poly.pdbx_seq_one_letter_code
_entity_poly.pdbx_strand_id
1 'polypeptide(L)'
;MSDKKTKRLFSVFGSIFFGLSVAVIGLIFVYGLLVAYGKAKETRSWQVTSCLVVKSEIQEFRPTPNSPFYYVSVVEYVYNYGGKDRTGKSIKRVDGPSSNRKKAEKKIAPFPEGKRTQCWVNPDDPDRAILKQSTLAPLYTLWFPGLFVVAGIGIALNAIRRSIKNG
;
A
#
# COMPACT_ATOMS: atom_id res chain seq x y z
N MET A 1 2.71 37.17 -40.80
CA MET A 1 1.55 36.99 -39.90
C MET A 1 1.23 35.51 -39.59
N SER A 2 1.48 34.57 -40.53
CA SER A 2 1.25 33.12 -40.35
C SER A 2 2.05 32.47 -39.19
N ASP A 3 3.34 32.81 -39.05
CA ASP A 3 4.24 32.17 -38.06
C ASP A 3 3.86 32.40 -36.59
N LYS A 4 3.32 33.59 -36.24
CA LYS A 4 2.86 33.89 -34.87
C LYS A 4 1.62 33.08 -34.47
N LYS A 5 0.70 32.82 -35.42
CA LYS A 5 -0.54 32.07 -35.15
C LYS A 5 -0.23 30.58 -34.95
N THR A 6 0.66 30.02 -35.77
CA THR A 6 1.14 28.63 -35.67
C THR A 6 1.92 28.38 -34.39
N LYS A 7 2.86 29.26 -34.01
CA LYS A 7 3.60 29.16 -32.73
C LYS A 7 2.69 29.26 -31.50
N ARG A 8 1.64 30.09 -31.58
CA ARG A 8 0.67 30.26 -30.49
C ARG A 8 -0.25 29.05 -30.33
N LEU A 9 -0.73 28.49 -31.45
CA LEU A 9 -1.49 27.23 -31.47
C LEU A 9 -0.66 26.09 -30.87
N PHE A 10 0.59 25.93 -31.31
CA PHE A 10 1.49 24.88 -30.80
C PHE A 10 1.76 25.02 -29.30
N SER A 11 1.92 26.26 -28.79
CA SER A 11 2.10 26.55 -27.37
C SER A 11 0.85 26.23 -26.53
N VAL A 12 -0.36 26.50 -27.04
CA VAL A 12 -1.63 26.15 -26.36
C VAL A 12 -1.81 24.63 -26.30
N PHE A 13 -1.60 23.92 -27.41
CA PHE A 13 -1.67 22.46 -27.44
C PHE A 13 -0.63 21.81 -26.51
N GLY A 14 0.61 22.31 -26.50
CA GLY A 14 1.64 21.84 -25.58
C GLY A 14 1.29 22.07 -24.10
N SER A 15 0.70 23.21 -23.76
CA SER A 15 0.28 23.51 -22.39
C SER A 15 -0.87 22.61 -21.92
N ILE A 16 -1.83 22.32 -22.79
CA ILE A 16 -2.94 21.40 -22.50
C ILE A 16 -2.41 19.98 -22.30
N PHE A 17 -1.55 19.50 -23.20
CA PHE A 17 -0.96 18.17 -23.10
C PHE A 17 -0.13 18.00 -21.83
N PHE A 18 0.67 19.01 -21.48
CA PHE A 18 1.44 19.02 -20.24
C PHE A 18 0.55 19.00 -19.00
N GLY A 19 -0.48 19.86 -18.96
CA GLY A 19 -1.45 19.91 -17.86
C GLY A 19 -2.19 18.58 -17.66
N LEU A 20 -2.65 17.96 -18.74
CA LEU A 20 -3.32 16.66 -18.71
C LEU A 20 -2.38 15.54 -18.25
N SER A 21 -1.13 15.53 -18.71
CA SER A 21 -0.15 14.52 -18.28
C SER A 21 0.11 14.57 -16.78
N VAL A 22 0.28 15.78 -16.23
CA VAL A 22 0.45 15.99 -14.79
C VAL A 22 -0.79 15.54 -14.01
N ALA A 23 -2.00 15.84 -14.51
CA ALA A 23 -3.24 15.41 -13.89
C ALA A 23 -3.40 13.88 -13.89
N VAL A 24 -3.08 13.20 -15.00
CA VAL A 24 -3.13 11.74 -15.11
C VAL A 24 -2.17 11.07 -14.13
N ILE A 25 -0.93 11.58 -14.03
CA ILE A 25 0.04 11.07 -13.06
C ILE A 25 -0.51 11.21 -11.64
N GLY A 26 -1.06 12.38 -11.29
CA GLY A 26 -1.70 12.62 -10.00
C GLY A 26 -2.84 11.63 -9.72
N LEU A 27 -3.70 11.35 -10.71
CA LEU A 27 -4.80 10.38 -10.60
C LEU A 27 -4.31 8.95 -10.38
N ILE A 28 -3.24 8.51 -11.06
CA ILE A 28 -2.65 7.18 -10.85
C ILE A 28 -2.18 7.03 -9.40
N PHE A 29 -1.52 8.05 -8.86
CA PHE A 29 -1.10 8.04 -7.44
C PHE A 29 -2.29 7.99 -6.49
N VAL A 30 -3.33 8.81 -6.71
CA VAL A 30 -4.56 8.79 -5.91
C VAL A 30 -5.22 7.41 -5.95
N TYR A 31 -5.34 6.80 -7.12
CA TYR A 31 -5.89 5.47 -7.29
C TYR A 31 -5.10 4.41 -6.51
N GLY A 32 -3.76 4.42 -6.59
CA GLY A 32 -2.92 3.52 -5.81
C GLY A 32 -3.11 3.65 -4.30
N LEU A 33 -3.28 4.88 -3.79
CA LEU A 33 -3.56 5.14 -2.37
C LEU A 33 -4.95 4.65 -1.96
N LEU A 34 -5.97 4.79 -2.82
CA LEU A 34 -7.32 4.26 -2.55
C LEU A 34 -7.34 2.73 -2.51
N VAL A 35 -6.60 2.06 -3.40
CA VAL A 35 -6.45 0.60 -3.36
C VAL A 35 -5.74 0.14 -2.09
N ALA A 36 -4.69 0.86 -1.67
CA ALA A 36 -4.01 0.59 -0.41
C ALA A 36 -4.94 0.79 0.80
N TYR A 37 -5.77 1.83 0.78
CA TYR A 37 -6.77 2.10 1.81
C TYR A 37 -7.83 0.99 1.89
N GLY A 38 -8.37 0.53 0.75
CA GLY A 38 -9.32 -0.57 0.71
C GLY A 38 -8.76 -1.85 1.36
N LYS A 39 -7.51 -2.18 1.06
CA LYS A 39 -6.80 -3.32 1.67
C LYS A 39 -6.56 -3.16 3.18
N ALA A 40 -6.45 -1.94 3.68
CA ALA A 40 -6.27 -1.66 5.10
C ALA A 40 -7.61 -1.67 5.87
N LYS A 41 -8.71 -1.25 5.21
CA LYS A 41 -10.06 -1.23 5.79
C LYS A 41 -10.56 -2.62 6.16
N GLU A 42 -10.23 -3.65 5.37
CA GLU A 42 -10.61 -5.04 5.64
C GLU A 42 -10.15 -5.50 7.03
N THR A 43 -8.91 -5.20 7.40
CA THR A 43 -8.34 -5.63 8.69
C THR A 43 -8.78 -4.78 9.89
N ARG A 44 -9.49 -3.67 9.66
CA ARG A 44 -9.87 -2.70 10.71
C ARG A 44 -11.10 -3.11 11.51
N SER A 45 -12.03 -3.85 10.90
CA SER A 45 -13.22 -4.40 11.57
C SER A 45 -12.93 -5.68 12.35
N TRP A 46 -11.69 -6.16 12.30
CA TRP A 46 -11.30 -7.41 12.95
C TRP A 46 -11.24 -7.25 14.47
N GLN A 47 -11.71 -8.27 15.17
CA GLN A 47 -11.82 -8.28 16.62
C GLN A 47 -10.44 -8.44 17.27
N VAL A 48 -10.12 -7.56 18.22
CA VAL A 48 -8.87 -7.65 18.99
C VAL A 48 -8.98 -8.79 20.01
N THR A 49 -8.05 -9.75 19.93
CA THR A 49 -8.02 -10.93 20.79
C THR A 49 -6.61 -11.14 21.35
N SER A 50 -6.49 -11.55 22.62
CA SER A 50 -5.20 -11.93 23.20
C SER A 50 -4.70 -13.23 22.60
N CYS A 51 -3.45 -13.25 22.15
CA CYS A 51 -2.79 -14.44 21.60
C CYS A 51 -1.42 -14.67 22.23
N LEU A 52 -0.96 -15.91 22.17
CA LEU A 52 0.35 -16.34 22.63
C LEU A 52 1.16 -16.81 21.42
N VAL A 53 2.33 -16.23 21.21
CA VAL A 53 3.27 -16.70 20.18
C VAL A 53 3.91 -17.99 20.67
N VAL A 54 3.68 -19.09 19.94
CA VAL A 54 4.20 -20.42 20.27
C VAL A 54 5.41 -20.80 19.42
N LYS A 55 5.62 -20.13 18.30
CA LYS A 55 6.76 -20.38 17.42
C LYS A 55 7.17 -19.10 16.71
N SER A 56 8.47 -18.83 16.63
CA SER A 56 9.00 -17.68 15.90
C SER A 56 10.37 -18.01 15.33
N GLU A 57 10.44 -18.29 14.03
CA GLU A 57 11.66 -18.72 13.36
C GLU A 57 11.80 -18.10 11.95
N ILE A 58 13.01 -18.19 11.40
CA ILE A 58 13.29 -17.81 10.02
C ILE A 58 13.67 -19.07 9.27
N GLN A 59 12.91 -19.39 8.23
CA GLN A 59 13.25 -20.48 7.33
C GLN A 59 13.99 -19.92 6.11
N GLU A 60 15.09 -20.57 5.77
CA GLU A 60 15.86 -20.26 4.57
C GLU A 60 15.36 -21.15 3.43
N PHE A 61 14.94 -20.54 2.32
CA PHE A 61 14.41 -21.22 1.16
C PHE A 61 15.23 -20.87 -0.08
N ARG A 62 15.61 -21.89 -0.85
CA ARG A 62 16.35 -21.73 -2.09
C ARG A 62 15.66 -22.51 -3.22
N PRO A 63 15.05 -21.83 -4.21
CA PRO A 63 14.30 -22.49 -5.26
C PRO A 63 15.16 -23.36 -6.19
N THR A 64 16.37 -22.90 -6.52
CA THR A 64 17.32 -23.65 -7.36
C THR A 64 18.75 -23.49 -6.83
N PRO A 65 19.67 -24.42 -7.14
CA PRO A 65 21.08 -24.35 -6.71
C PRO A 65 21.85 -23.11 -7.20
N ASN A 66 21.32 -22.35 -8.16
CA ASN A 66 21.91 -21.11 -8.67
C ASN A 66 21.12 -19.85 -8.25
N SER A 67 19.98 -19.98 -7.59
CA SER A 67 19.17 -18.86 -7.12
C SER A 67 19.71 -18.25 -5.81
N PRO A 68 19.40 -16.97 -5.53
CA PRO A 68 19.67 -16.38 -4.22
C PRO A 68 18.81 -17.04 -3.12
N PHE A 69 19.29 -16.95 -1.87
CA PHE A 69 18.52 -17.38 -0.71
C PHE A 69 17.36 -16.41 -0.43
N TYR A 70 16.22 -16.99 -0.05
CA TYR A 70 15.06 -16.27 0.46
C TYR A 70 14.85 -16.63 1.92
N TYR A 71 14.38 -15.66 2.69
CA TYR A 71 14.15 -15.79 4.13
C TYR A 71 12.66 -15.62 4.40
N VAL A 72 12.02 -16.68 4.88
CA VAL A 72 10.61 -16.73 5.24
C VAL A 72 10.48 -16.58 6.74
N SER A 73 9.75 -15.56 7.17
CA SER A 73 9.39 -15.36 8.57
C SER A 73 8.23 -16.28 8.94
N VAL A 74 8.46 -17.26 9.82
CA VAL A 74 7.45 -18.19 10.29
C VAL A 74 7.12 -17.87 11.73
N VAL A 75 5.90 -17.42 11.98
CA VAL A 75 5.41 -17.13 13.34
C VAL A 75 4.10 -17.86 13.52
N GLU A 76 4.03 -18.72 14.53
CA GLU A 76 2.79 -19.41 14.91
C GLU A 76 2.33 -18.90 16.28
N TYR A 77 1.04 -18.68 16.42
CA TYR A 77 0.45 -18.18 17.64
C TYR A 77 -0.92 -18.81 17.87
N VAL A 78 -1.26 -19.00 19.14
CA VAL A 78 -2.54 -19.56 19.57
C VAL A 78 -3.41 -18.45 20.16
N TYR A 79 -4.70 -18.50 19.84
CA TYR A 79 -5.70 -17.55 20.33
C TYR A 79 -7.02 -18.27 20.57
N ASN A 80 -7.78 -17.79 21.56
CA ASN A 80 -9.12 -18.28 21.82
C ASN A 80 -10.14 -17.31 21.23
N TYR A 81 -11.00 -17.81 20.35
CA TYR A 81 -12.09 -17.02 19.79
C TYR A 81 -13.40 -17.81 19.89
N GLY A 82 -14.37 -17.23 20.61
CA GLY A 82 -15.67 -17.88 20.85
C GLY A 82 -15.57 -19.19 21.63
N GLY A 83 -14.61 -19.31 22.57
CA GLY A 83 -14.43 -20.50 23.39
C GLY A 83 -13.67 -21.63 22.70
N LYS A 84 -13.22 -21.45 21.44
CA LYS A 84 -12.40 -22.42 20.70
C LYS A 84 -10.98 -21.91 20.52
N ASP A 85 -10.01 -22.74 20.86
CA ASP A 85 -8.61 -22.46 20.57
C ASP A 85 -8.31 -22.67 19.09
N ARG A 86 -7.63 -21.69 18.49
CA ARG A 86 -7.24 -21.66 17.09
C ARG A 86 -5.78 -21.24 16.97
N THR A 87 -5.15 -21.62 15.86
CA THR A 87 -3.74 -21.32 15.60
C THR A 87 -3.63 -20.49 14.33
N GLY A 88 -2.97 -19.34 14.44
CA GLY A 88 -2.69 -18.44 13.33
C GLY A 88 -1.21 -18.50 12.95
N LYS A 89 -0.92 -18.27 11.67
CA LYS A 89 0.46 -18.23 11.13
C LYS A 89 0.85 -16.93 10.45
N SER A 90 -0.11 -16.02 10.28
CA SER A 90 0.07 -14.79 9.52
C SER A 90 0.47 -13.63 10.41
N ILE A 91 1.57 -12.96 10.07
CA ILE A 91 2.02 -11.72 10.71
C ILE A 91 1.22 -10.55 10.13
N LYS A 92 1.04 -10.53 8.80
CA LYS A 92 0.24 -9.53 8.06
C LYS A 92 -0.71 -10.23 7.10
N ARG A 93 -1.67 -9.48 6.53
CA ARG A 93 -2.60 -9.98 5.51
C ARG A 93 -1.90 -10.65 4.31
N VAL A 94 -0.71 -10.15 3.95
CA VAL A 94 0.14 -10.75 2.92
C VAL A 94 1.56 -10.79 3.47
N ASP A 95 2.08 -11.99 3.67
CA ASP A 95 3.45 -12.24 4.07
C ASP A 95 4.22 -12.86 2.91
N GLY A 96 5.23 -12.13 2.42
CA GLY A 96 6.12 -12.61 1.36
C GLY A 96 7.50 -12.98 1.90
N PRO A 97 8.25 -13.84 1.18
CA PRO A 97 9.65 -14.07 1.45
C PRO A 97 10.46 -12.79 1.29
N SER A 98 11.51 -12.63 2.08
CA SER A 98 12.45 -11.53 1.98
C SER A 98 13.76 -12.00 1.37
N SER A 99 14.36 -11.21 0.47
CA SER A 99 15.69 -11.51 -0.09
C SER A 99 16.84 -11.21 0.88
N ASN A 100 16.56 -10.68 2.07
CA ASN A 100 17.56 -10.28 3.04
C ASN A 100 17.16 -10.77 4.44
N ARG A 101 18.05 -11.53 5.08
CA ARG A 101 17.87 -12.08 6.42
C ARG A 101 17.56 -11.01 7.47
N LYS A 102 18.29 -9.89 7.47
CA LYS A 102 18.07 -8.78 8.43
C LYS A 102 16.66 -8.20 8.31
N LYS A 103 16.06 -8.20 7.11
CA LYS A 103 14.67 -7.75 6.92
C LYS A 103 13.68 -8.75 7.52
N ALA A 104 13.92 -10.05 7.37
CA ALA A 104 13.10 -11.09 7.98
C ALA A 104 13.23 -11.07 9.52
N GLU A 105 14.44 -10.92 10.07
CA GLU A 105 14.70 -10.78 11.51
C GLU A 105 13.95 -9.57 12.09
N LYS A 106 14.06 -8.40 11.47
CA LYS A 106 13.34 -7.19 11.91
C LYS A 106 11.82 -7.37 11.90
N LYS A 107 11.29 -8.28 11.07
CA LYS A 107 9.85 -8.56 10.97
C LYS A 107 9.36 -9.41 12.14
N ILE A 108 10.13 -10.41 12.57
CA ILE A 108 9.77 -11.31 13.67
C ILE A 108 10.27 -10.84 15.04
N ALA A 109 11.27 -9.95 15.10
CA ALA A 109 11.82 -9.43 16.36
C ALA A 109 10.77 -8.91 17.37
N PRO A 110 9.65 -8.28 16.96
CA PRO A 110 8.59 -7.88 17.89
C PRO A 110 7.78 -9.05 18.49
N PHE A 111 7.90 -10.25 17.94
CA PHE A 111 7.12 -11.44 18.24
C PHE A 111 8.03 -12.64 18.61
N PRO A 112 8.81 -12.56 19.69
CA PRO A 112 9.54 -13.72 20.19
C PRO A 112 8.57 -14.78 20.70
N GLU A 113 9.02 -16.03 20.70
CA GLU A 113 8.31 -17.16 21.30
C GLU A 113 8.00 -16.91 22.78
N GLY A 114 6.83 -17.36 23.23
CA GLY A 114 6.33 -17.17 24.59
C GLY A 114 5.71 -15.78 24.85
N LYS A 115 5.79 -14.83 23.91
CA LYS A 115 5.22 -13.50 24.09
C LYS A 115 3.69 -13.53 23.96
N ARG A 116 3.01 -12.95 24.95
CA ARG A 116 1.59 -12.59 24.83
C ARG A 116 1.46 -11.25 24.12
N THR A 117 0.65 -11.21 23.06
CA THR A 117 0.39 -10.01 22.27
C THR A 117 -1.06 -9.97 21.82
N GLN A 118 -1.48 -8.85 21.24
CA GLN A 118 -2.77 -8.74 20.60
C GLN A 118 -2.69 -9.25 19.16
N CYS A 119 -3.66 -10.06 18.76
CA CYS A 119 -3.94 -10.39 17.38
C CYS A 119 -5.30 -9.81 16.97
N TRP A 120 -5.50 -9.67 15.68
CA TRP A 120 -6.77 -9.30 15.09
C TRP A 120 -7.34 -10.52 14.40
N VAL A 121 -8.53 -10.94 14.81
CA VAL A 121 -9.25 -12.11 14.27
C VAL A 121 -10.37 -11.62 13.37
N ASN A 122 -10.50 -12.21 12.18
CA ASN A 122 -11.61 -11.89 11.30
C ASN A 122 -12.92 -12.49 11.86
N PRO A 123 -13.94 -11.67 12.18
CA PRO A 123 -15.21 -12.19 12.69
C PRO A 123 -15.96 -13.07 11.69
N ASP A 124 -15.79 -12.82 10.38
CA ASP A 124 -16.45 -13.57 9.31
C ASP A 124 -15.72 -14.90 9.00
N ASP A 125 -14.43 -14.99 9.31
CA ASP A 125 -13.60 -16.18 9.14
C ASP A 125 -12.63 -16.29 10.32
N PRO A 126 -13.05 -16.90 11.45
CA PRO A 126 -12.23 -16.86 12.67
C PRO A 126 -11.00 -17.76 12.63
N ASP A 127 -10.74 -18.50 11.54
CA ASP A 127 -9.46 -19.19 11.32
C ASP A 127 -8.39 -18.23 10.79
N ARG A 128 -8.79 -17.05 10.29
CA ARG A 128 -7.88 -15.99 9.87
C ARG A 128 -7.64 -15.01 11.00
N ALA A 129 -6.39 -14.94 11.43
CA ALA A 129 -5.89 -13.91 12.32
C ALA A 129 -4.61 -13.28 11.77
N ILE A 130 -4.30 -12.07 12.23
CA ILE A 130 -3.03 -11.38 11.96
C ILE A 130 -2.46 -10.76 13.23
N LEU A 131 -1.12 -10.71 13.33
CA LEU A 131 -0.40 -10.05 14.43
C LEU A 131 -0.13 -8.56 14.20
N LYS A 132 -0.34 -8.06 12.97
CA LYS A 132 -0.07 -6.67 12.63
C LYS A 132 -1.01 -6.17 11.54
N GLN A 133 -1.77 -5.14 11.87
CA GLN A 133 -2.57 -4.39 10.90
C GLN A 133 -1.69 -3.55 9.96
N SER A 134 -2.20 -3.32 8.75
CA SER A 134 -1.60 -2.37 7.81
C SER A 134 -1.77 -0.94 8.33
N THR A 135 -0.74 -0.11 8.19
CA THR A 135 -0.79 1.28 8.64
C THR A 135 -1.64 2.14 7.70
N LEU A 136 -2.41 3.08 8.24
CA LEU A 136 -3.18 4.08 7.48
C LEU A 136 -2.34 5.29 7.03
N ALA A 137 -1.02 5.21 7.16
CA ALA A 137 -0.09 6.25 6.70
C ALA A 137 -0.35 6.77 5.26
N PRO A 138 -0.81 5.94 4.29
CA PRO A 138 -1.07 6.41 2.93
C PRO A 138 -2.14 7.51 2.82
N LEU A 139 -3.07 7.60 3.79
CA LEU A 139 -4.17 8.56 3.71
C LEU A 139 -3.73 9.99 4.03
N TYR A 140 -2.75 10.16 4.94
CA TYR A 140 -2.19 11.47 5.28
C TYR A 140 -1.39 12.09 4.13
N THR A 141 -0.94 11.29 3.17
CA THR A 141 -0.21 11.80 2.00
C THR A 141 -1.12 12.06 0.80
N LEU A 142 -2.44 11.85 0.90
CA LEU A 142 -3.37 11.97 -0.23
C LEU A 142 -3.50 13.42 -0.77
N TRP A 143 -3.32 14.43 0.09
CA TRP A 143 -3.36 15.84 -0.31
C TRP A 143 -2.23 16.19 -1.29
N PHE A 144 -1.07 15.53 -1.19
CA PHE A 144 0.09 15.81 -2.03
C PHE A 144 -0.13 15.43 -3.50
N PRO A 145 -0.57 14.19 -3.85
CA PRO A 145 -1.02 13.86 -5.21
C PRO A 145 -2.19 14.73 -5.68
N GLY A 146 -3.09 15.12 -4.77
CA GLY A 146 -4.21 16.02 -5.06
C GLY A 146 -3.76 17.36 -5.65
N LEU A 147 -2.63 17.91 -5.19
CA LEU A 147 -2.07 19.15 -5.73
C LEU A 147 -1.71 19.03 -7.22
N PHE A 148 -1.15 17.90 -7.65
CA PHE A 148 -0.80 17.68 -9.07
C PHE A 148 -2.05 17.61 -9.94
N VAL A 149 -3.12 16.99 -9.45
CA VAL A 149 -4.41 16.95 -10.16
C VAL A 149 -4.98 18.37 -10.32
N VAL A 150 -5.04 19.14 -9.23
CA VAL A 150 -5.55 20.53 -9.26
C VAL A 150 -4.69 21.42 -10.15
N ALA A 151 -3.36 21.31 -10.04
CA ALA A 151 -2.43 22.09 -10.85
C ALA A 151 -2.54 21.73 -12.35
N GLY A 152 -2.58 20.44 -12.68
CA GLY A 152 -2.71 19.96 -14.06
C GLY A 152 -4.01 20.41 -14.72
N ILE A 153 -5.14 20.28 -14.01
CA ILE A 153 -6.45 20.78 -14.46
C ILE A 153 -6.41 22.31 -14.61
N GLY A 154 -5.84 23.04 -13.64
CA GLY A 154 -5.72 24.49 -13.68
C GLY A 154 -4.93 25.00 -14.89
N ILE A 155 -3.81 24.34 -15.23
CA ILE A 155 -3.00 24.65 -16.41
C ILE A 155 -3.81 24.42 -17.69
N ALA A 156 -4.49 23.27 -17.81
CA ALA A 156 -5.29 22.94 -18.98
C ALA A 156 -6.47 23.92 -19.17
N LEU A 157 -7.23 24.22 -18.11
CA LEU A 157 -8.35 25.16 -18.15
C LEU A 157 -7.90 26.59 -18.49
N ASN A 158 -6.77 27.04 -17.95
CA ASN A 158 -6.21 28.36 -18.26
C ASN A 158 -5.77 28.44 -19.73
N ALA A 159 -5.15 27.37 -20.27
CA ALA A 159 -4.77 27.31 -21.68
C ALA A 159 -6.01 27.35 -22.60
N ILE A 160 -7.08 26.61 -22.27
CA ILE A 160 -8.34 26.62 -23.01
C ILE A 160 -9.00 28.02 -22.96
N ARG A 161 -9.12 28.62 -21.77
CA ARG A 161 -9.67 29.97 -21.61
C ARG A 161 -8.89 31.03 -22.39
N ARG A 162 -7.56 30.94 -22.39
CA ARG A 162 -6.70 31.82 -23.19
C ARG A 162 -6.87 31.59 -24.68
N SER A 163 -7.14 30.36 -25.14
CA SER A 163 -7.42 30.09 -26.54
C SER A 163 -8.72 30.75 -26.98
N ILE A 164 -9.80 30.59 -26.20
CA ILE A 164 -11.14 31.14 -26.52
C ILE A 164 -11.15 32.67 -26.50
N LYS A 165 -10.49 33.32 -25.52
CA LYS A 165 -10.48 34.78 -25.41
C LYS A 165 -9.62 35.48 -26.49
N ASN A 166 -8.71 34.74 -27.12
CA ASN A 166 -7.74 35.27 -28.07
C ASN A 166 -7.94 34.78 -29.52
N GLY A 167 -8.97 33.98 -29.78
CA GLY A 167 -9.41 33.56 -31.12
C GLY A 167 -10.44 34.52 -31.66
#